data_AF-A0A2E2IL12-F1
#
_entry.id   AF-A0A2E2IL12-F1
#
_cell.length_a   1.000
_cell.length_b   1.000
_cell.length_c   1.000
_cell.angle_alpha   90.00
_cell.angle_beta   90.00
_cell.angle_gamma   90.00
#
_symmetry.space_group_name_H-M   'P 1'
#
loop_
_entity.id
_entity.type
_entity.pdbx_description
1 polymer ?
#
loop_
_entity_poly.entity_id
_entity_poly.type
_entity_poly.pdbx_seq_one_letter_code
_entity_poly.pdbx_strand_id
1 'polypeptide(L)'
;MQKIPLIPIGLLCFALFTCGVMAEPAKPPAKQGEQTRKWLNLQQNGQAASSHNQTLPGPVAAKIYERYLNSFSHPIPQYFSEIESNPFSNSR
;
A
#
# COMPACT_ATOMS: atom_id res chain seq x y z
N MET A 1 66.67 -12.33 -25.66
CA MET A 1 65.84 -12.53 -24.46
C MET A 1 64.83 -11.40 -24.36
N GLN A 2 63.58 -11.76 -24.64
CA GLN A 2 62.26 -11.16 -24.39
C GLN A 2 62.14 -9.70 -23.89
N LYS A 3 61.57 -8.84 -24.75
CA LYS A 3 61.02 -7.52 -24.38
C LYS A 3 59.54 -7.70 -24.02
N ILE A 4 59.17 -7.46 -22.77
CA ILE A 4 57.78 -7.54 -22.29
C ILE A 4 57.17 -6.13 -22.38
N PRO A 5 56.15 -5.86 -23.21
CA PRO A 5 55.51 -4.56 -23.21
C PRO A 5 54.54 -4.45 -22.02
N LEU A 6 54.78 -3.48 -21.16
CA LEU A 6 53.91 -3.08 -20.06
C LEU A 6 52.68 -2.37 -20.66
N ILE A 7 51.64 -3.14 -20.96
CA ILE A 7 50.33 -2.62 -21.39
C ILE A 7 49.70 -1.91 -20.18
N PRO A 8 49.23 -0.65 -20.31
CA PRO A 8 48.62 0.06 -19.19
C PRO A 8 47.31 -0.64 -18.80
N ILE A 9 47.28 -1.13 -17.56
CA ILE A 9 46.15 -1.80 -16.90
C ILE A 9 44.84 -0.98 -16.99
N GLY A 10 44.93 0.33 -17.27
CA GLY A 10 43.78 1.21 -17.50
C GLY A 10 42.90 0.83 -18.70
N LEU A 11 43.42 0.14 -19.72
CA LEU A 11 42.64 -0.19 -20.93
C LEU A 11 41.87 -1.52 -20.82
N LEU A 12 42.22 -2.36 -19.83
CA LEU A 12 41.52 -3.63 -19.56
C LEU A 12 40.24 -3.42 -18.72
N CYS A 13 40.20 -2.39 -17.87
CA CYS A 13 39.05 -2.10 -17.02
C CYS A 13 37.88 -1.44 -17.78
N PHE A 14 38.12 -0.81 -18.92
CA PHE A 14 37.07 -0.16 -19.71
C PHE A 14 36.23 -1.17 -20.53
N ALA A 15 36.76 -2.38 -20.77
CA ALA A 15 36.10 -3.40 -21.60
C ALA A 15 35.09 -4.28 -20.83
N LEU A 16 35.01 -4.18 -19.50
CA LEU A 16 34.10 -4.99 -18.67
C LEU A 16 32.85 -4.23 -18.19
N PHE A 17 32.71 -2.94 -18.54
CA PHE A 17 31.59 -2.10 -18.10
C PHE A 17 30.51 -1.89 -19.17
N THR A 18 30.34 -2.84 -20.08
CA THR A 18 29.14 -2.89 -20.94
C THR A 18 28.00 -3.49 -20.12
N CYS A 19 27.36 -2.67 -19.29
CA CYS A 19 26.09 -3.00 -18.67
C CYS A 19 25.04 -3.15 -19.78
N GLY A 20 24.77 -4.38 -20.19
CA GLY A 20 23.69 -4.68 -21.11
C GLY A 20 22.36 -4.36 -20.45
N VAL A 21 21.74 -3.24 -20.82
CA VAL A 21 20.34 -2.98 -20.49
C VAL A 21 19.51 -3.94 -21.34
N MET A 22 19.07 -5.04 -20.74
CA MET A 22 18.04 -5.89 -21.33
C MET A 22 16.73 -5.11 -21.30
N ALA A 23 16.18 -4.77 -22.46
CA ALA A 23 14.87 -4.18 -22.57
C ALA A 23 13.82 -5.20 -22.08
N GLU A 24 13.10 -4.88 -21.00
CA GLU A 24 11.95 -5.68 -20.56
C GLU A 24 10.89 -5.65 -21.67
N PRO A 25 10.37 -6.81 -22.11
CA PRO A 25 9.34 -6.84 -23.14
C PRO A 25 8.14 -6.00 -22.70
N ALA A 26 7.64 -5.16 -23.60
CA ALA A 26 6.51 -4.29 -23.32
C ALA A 26 5.33 -5.11 -22.79
N LYS A 27 4.91 -4.82 -21.55
CA LYS A 27 3.77 -5.48 -20.93
C LYS A 27 2.53 -5.25 -21.80
N PRO A 28 1.82 -6.30 -22.23
CA PRO A 28 0.59 -6.13 -22.99
C PRO A 28 -0.39 -5.24 -22.19
N PRO A 29 -1.22 -4.44 -22.89
CA PRO A 29 -2.16 -3.55 -22.23
C PRO A 29 -3.05 -4.35 -21.28
N ALA A 30 -3.16 -3.88 -20.04
CA ALA A 30 -3.97 -4.55 -19.03
C ALA A 30 -5.42 -4.65 -19.52
N LYS A 31 -6.03 -5.83 -19.38
CA LYS A 31 -7.44 -6.00 -19.75
C LYS A 31 -8.29 -5.16 -18.80
N GLN A 32 -9.37 -4.59 -19.31
CA GLN A 32 -10.30 -3.83 -18.46
C GLN A 32 -10.77 -4.70 -17.27
N GLY A 33 -10.70 -4.13 -16.06
CA GLY A 33 -11.06 -4.80 -14.82
C GLY A 33 -10.07 -5.87 -14.32
N GLU A 34 -8.89 -6.02 -14.93
CA GLU A 34 -7.88 -7.01 -14.48
C GLU A 34 -7.42 -6.71 -13.06
N GLN A 35 -7.13 -5.44 -12.76
CA GLN A 35 -6.78 -5.01 -11.41
C GLN A 35 -7.93 -5.23 -10.43
N THR A 36 -9.17 -4.93 -10.82
CA THR A 36 -10.36 -5.16 -9.99
C THR A 36 -10.48 -6.63 -9.60
N ARG A 37 -10.37 -7.55 -10.58
CA ARG A 37 -10.42 -9.00 -10.32
C ARG A 37 -9.28 -9.45 -9.41
N LYS A 38 -8.08 -8.90 -9.60
CA LYS A 38 -6.92 -9.19 -8.74
C LYS A 38 -7.19 -8.76 -7.29
N TRP A 39 -7.71 -7.56 -7.07
CA TRP A 39 -8.04 -7.06 -5.74
C TRP A 39 -9.17 -7.85 -5.07
N LEU A 40 -10.22 -8.22 -5.82
CA LEU A 40 -11.30 -9.04 -5.29
C LEU A 40 -10.80 -10.43 -4.91
N ASN A 41 -9.96 -11.04 -5.74
CA ASN A 41 -9.37 -12.34 -5.41
C ASN A 41 -8.52 -12.26 -4.14
N LEU A 42 -7.67 -11.23 -4.01
CA LEU A 42 -6.82 -11.00 -2.83
C LEU A 42 -7.65 -10.76 -1.55
N GLN A 43 -8.75 -10.00 -1.64
CA GLN A 43 -9.66 -9.80 -0.50
C GLN A 43 -10.38 -11.08 -0.12
N GLN A 44 -10.88 -11.83 -1.11
CA GLN A 44 -11.62 -13.08 -0.90
C GLN A 44 -10.73 -14.18 -0.30
N ASN A 45 -9.50 -14.31 -0.80
CA ASN A 45 -8.61 -15.41 -0.41
C ASN A 45 -7.88 -15.15 0.93
N GLY A 46 -7.85 -13.90 1.41
CA GLY A 46 -7.19 -13.52 2.65
C GLY A 46 -5.68 -13.75 2.66
N GLN A 47 -5.03 -13.97 1.50
CA GLN A 47 -3.58 -14.23 1.42
C GLN A 47 -2.75 -13.05 1.90
N ALA A 48 -3.32 -11.84 1.85
CA ALA A 48 -2.69 -10.63 2.37
C ALA A 48 -3.09 -10.31 3.83
N ALA A 49 -3.88 -11.16 4.48
CA ALA A 49 -4.22 -10.97 5.88
C ALA A 49 -2.99 -11.16 6.79
N SER A 50 -2.94 -10.41 7.89
CA SER A 50 -1.89 -10.55 8.89
C SER A 50 -1.89 -11.97 9.48
N SER A 51 -0.71 -12.58 9.58
CA SER A 51 -0.53 -13.85 10.31
C SER A 51 -0.57 -13.66 11.83
N HIS A 52 -0.38 -12.43 12.32
CA HIS A 52 -0.49 -12.11 13.73
C HIS A 52 -1.97 -12.03 14.14
N ASN A 53 -2.34 -12.82 15.15
CA ASN A 53 -3.69 -12.83 15.70
C ASN A 53 -3.95 -11.56 16.51
N GLN A 54 -4.98 -10.81 16.13
CA GLN A 54 -5.39 -9.60 16.82
C GLN A 54 -6.22 -9.96 18.05
N THR A 55 -5.58 -10.02 19.21
CA THR A 55 -6.28 -10.28 20.47
C THR A 55 -6.76 -8.98 21.11
N LEU A 56 -8.01 -8.97 21.57
CA LEU A 56 -8.58 -7.85 22.32
C LEU A 56 -8.62 -8.19 23.81
N PRO A 57 -8.03 -7.37 24.71
CA PRO A 57 -8.17 -7.60 26.14
C PRO A 57 -9.64 -7.54 26.58
N GLY A 58 -10.05 -8.42 27.49
CA GLY A 58 -11.44 -8.51 27.98
C GLY A 58 -12.06 -7.16 28.42
N PRO A 59 -11.36 -6.34 29.24
CA PRO A 59 -11.86 -5.03 29.63
C PRO A 59 -12.09 -4.06 28.45
N VAL A 60 -11.30 -4.18 27.38
CA VAL A 60 -11.48 -3.36 26.17
C VAL A 60 -12.69 -3.86 25.38
N ALA A 61 -12.86 -5.18 25.26
CA ALA A 61 -14.04 -5.78 24.63
C ALA A 61 -15.35 -5.32 25.29
N ALA A 62 -15.38 -5.27 26.63
CA ALA A 62 -16.52 -4.78 27.38
C ALA A 62 -16.87 -3.32 27.05
N LYS A 63 -15.86 -2.43 26.99
CA LYS A 63 -16.06 -1.02 26.62
C LYS A 63 -16.51 -0.83 25.17
N ILE A 64 -16.02 -1.66 24.25
CA ILE A 64 -16.48 -1.64 22.86
C ILE A 64 -17.96 -2.04 22.79
N TYR A 65 -18.36 -3.07 23.54
CA TYR A 65 -19.74 -3.51 23.60
C TYR A 65 -20.66 -2.45 24.21
N GLU A 66 -20.25 -1.81 25.29
CA GLU A 66 -20.98 -0.68 25.89
C GLU A 66 -21.17 0.46 24.88
N ARG A 67 -20.11 0.88 24.18
CA ARG A 67 -20.20 1.91 23.14
C ARG A 67 -21.15 1.51 22.02
N TYR A 68 -21.13 0.25 21.60
CA TYR A 68 -22.04 -0.26 20.59
C TYR A 68 -23.49 -0.10 21.04
N LEU A 69 -23.83 -0.50 22.27
CA LEU A 69 -25.18 -0.31 22.83
C LEU A 69 -25.57 1.17 22.89
N ASN A 70 -24.65 2.02 23.38
CA ASN A 70 -24.87 3.46 23.49
C ASN A 70 -25.12 4.13 22.12
N SER A 71 -24.57 3.58 21.03
CA SER A 71 -24.76 4.16 19.68
C SER A 71 -26.21 4.10 19.19
N PHE A 72 -27.01 3.15 19.70
CA PHE A 72 -28.43 3.04 19.40
C PHE A 72 -29.33 3.83 20.35
N SER A 73 -28.75 4.40 21.40
CA SER A 73 -29.52 5.17 22.39
C SER A 73 -29.89 6.56 21.89
N HIS A 74 -29.22 7.06 20.85
CA HIS A 74 -29.57 8.36 20.27
C HIS A 74 -30.77 8.21 19.32
N PRO A 75 -31.88 8.92 19.56
CA PRO A 75 -33.03 8.86 18.68
C PRO A 75 -32.66 9.40 17.29
N ILE A 76 -33.28 8.84 16.25
CA ILE A 76 -33.19 9.42 14.91
C ILE A 76 -33.89 10.78 14.94
N PRO A 77 -33.19 11.87 14.59
CA PRO A 77 -33.82 13.19 14.58
C PRO A 77 -34.92 13.24 13.51
N GLN A 78 -36.05 13.86 13.85
CA GLN A 78 -37.19 14.02 12.93
C GLN A 78 -36.85 14.93 11.74
N TYR A 79 -35.90 15.85 11.94
CA TYR A 79 -35.42 16.79 10.95
C TYR A 79 -33.90 16.87 11.04
N PHE A 80 -33.24 16.95 9.89
CA PHE A 80 -31.82 17.27 9.86
C PHE A 80 -31.67 18.76 10.15
N SER A 81 -31.14 19.13 11.32
CA SER A 81 -30.75 20.51 11.55
C SER A 81 -29.53 20.82 10.68
N GLU A 82 -29.53 21.97 10.01
CA GLU A 82 -28.34 22.52 9.37
C GLU A 82 -27.41 22.98 10.49
N ILE A 83 -26.67 22.04 11.08
CA ILE A 83 -25.66 22.38 12.05
C ILE A 83 -24.49 22.93 11.24
N GLU A 84 -24.44 24.25 11.06
CA GLU A 84 -23.24 24.97 10.62
C GLU A 84 -22.19 24.92 11.75
N SER A 85 -21.78 23.71 12.12
CA SER A 85 -20.62 23.46 12.98
C SER A 85 -19.42 23.15 12.10
N ASN A 86 -19.12 24.07 11.18
CA ASN A 86 -17.78 24.14 10.63
C ASN A 86 -16.98 25.11 11.51
N PRO A 87 -16.19 24.64 12.49
CA PRO A 87 -15.33 25.52 13.30
C PRO A 87 -14.27 26.25 12.46
N PHE A 88 -14.16 25.95 11.16
CA PHE A 88 -13.27 26.58 10.19
C PHE A 88 -14.01 27.47 9.17
N SER A 89 -15.29 27.82 9.40
CA SER A 89 -16.06 28.65 8.44
C SER A 89 -15.57 30.11 8.39
N ASN A 90 -15.03 30.65 9.48
CA ASN A 90 -14.50 32.02 9.53
C ASN A 90 -12.99 32.06 9.25
N SER A 91 -12.60 31.91 7.99
CA SER A 91 -11.22 32.20 7.56
C SER A 91 -11.11 32.60 6.07
N ARG A 92 -11.95 33.52 5.61
CA ARG A 92 -11.72 34.28 4.37
C ARG A 92 -12.09 35.73 4.54
#